data_AF-A0A524GVY4-F1
#
_entry.id   AF-A0A524GVY4-F1
#
_cell.length_a   1.000
_cell.length_b   1.000
_cell.length_c   1.000
_cell.angle_alpha   90.00
_cell.angle_beta   90.00
_cell.angle_gamma   90.00
#
_symmetry.space_group_name_H-M   'P 1'
#
loop_
_entity.id
_entity.type
_entity.pdbx_description
1 polymer ?
#
loop_
_entity_poly.entity_id
_entity_poly.type
_entity_poly.pdbx_seq_one_letter_code
_entity_poly.pdbx_strand_id
1 'polypeptide(L)'
;MVRNFIVSITRSVISLIGTALSVAALVLMMSLFALERFGFEGGPYLGILTYLILPMIFVVGLILIPIGAVLWRRKMARRPGGETTQMMPVFDLNVPKTRNWLLIFLAATIFNIVILSAATYKGVEVMESTEFCGMACHSVMEPEHTAHQRSAHSRLKCADCHIGPGADWFVKSKLDGAWQLVSVALDLYPRPIPTPLHDLRPARDTCEQCHWPTKFVGDKLSVRKSYKEDEANTELTTALLLRVGGAGGLGSSGIHWHVDPNVAIRYRS
;
A
#
# COMPACT_ATOMS: atom_id res chain seq x y z
N MET A 1 21.96 34.73 14.90
CA MET A 1 20.95 34.03 14.07
C MET A 1 20.55 32.67 14.66
N VAL A 2 21.48 31.74 14.88
CA VAL A 2 21.24 30.40 15.49
C VAL A 2 20.58 30.49 16.87
N ARG A 3 21.11 31.33 17.76
CA ARG A 3 20.51 31.57 19.08
C ARG A 3 19.06 32.03 18.97
N ASN A 4 18.72 32.89 18.00
CA ASN A 4 17.36 33.41 17.83
C ASN A 4 16.41 32.38 17.19
N PHE A 5 16.91 31.48 16.35
CA PHE A 5 16.14 30.37 15.79
C PHE A 5 15.88 29.28 16.83
N ILE A 6 16.91 28.84 17.55
CA ILE A 6 16.77 27.89 18.67
C ILE A 6 15.88 28.48 19.75
N VAL A 7 16.07 29.75 20.14
CA VAL A 7 15.19 30.44 21.10
C VAL A 7 13.75 30.56 20.59
N SER A 8 13.54 30.69 19.27
CA SER A 8 12.19 30.71 18.69
C SER A 8 11.52 29.33 18.69
N ILE A 9 12.30 28.26 18.51
CA ILE A 9 11.83 26.87 18.59
C ILE A 9 11.54 26.47 20.04
N THR A 10 12.45 26.81 20.96
CA THR A 10 12.33 26.41 22.37
C THR A 10 11.37 27.27 23.19
N ARG A 11 10.99 28.47 22.71
CA ARG A 11 10.00 29.32 23.40
C ARG A 11 8.59 29.22 22.83
N SER A 12 8.42 28.59 21.67
CA SER A 12 7.10 28.34 21.09
C SER A 12 6.59 26.97 21.56
N VAL A 13 5.48 26.95 22.31
CA VAL A 13 4.84 25.70 22.76
C VAL A 13 4.52 24.80 21.56
N ILE A 14 4.07 25.37 20.45
CA ILE A 14 3.75 24.62 19.22
C ILE A 14 5.00 23.97 18.62
N SER A 15 6.13 24.69 18.59
CA SER A 15 7.38 24.15 18.05
C SER A 15 8.02 23.11 18.98
N LEU A 16 7.83 23.24 20.30
CA LEU A 16 8.25 22.23 21.27
C LEU A 16 7.44 20.94 21.12
N ILE A 17 6.10 21.05 21.01
CA ILE A 17 5.23 19.91 20.74
C ILE A 17 5.63 19.24 19.41
N GLY A 18 5.82 20.03 18.35
CA GLY A 18 6.27 19.51 17.05
C GLY A 18 7.60 18.76 17.15
N THR A 19 8.59 19.33 17.86
CA THR A 19 9.88 18.68 18.09
C THR A 19 9.73 17.38 18.88
N ALA A 20 8.95 17.40 19.96
CA ALA A 20 8.72 16.21 20.79
C ALA A 20 8.04 15.08 20.01
N LEU A 21 7.00 15.41 19.22
CA LEU A 21 6.30 14.46 18.36
C LEU A 21 7.23 13.87 17.30
N SER A 22 8.01 14.71 16.60
CA SER A 22 8.95 14.21 15.58
C SER A 22 10.04 13.33 16.18
N VAL A 23 10.63 13.72 17.31
CA VAL A 23 11.69 12.90 17.94
C VAL A 23 11.12 11.59 18.46
N ALA A 24 9.97 11.62 19.16
CA ALA A 24 9.34 10.42 19.66
C ALA A 24 8.92 9.46 18.52
N ALA A 25 8.28 9.98 17.47
CA ALA A 25 7.88 9.18 16.32
C ALA A 25 9.09 8.59 15.59
N LEU A 26 10.17 9.36 15.42
CA LEU A 26 11.40 8.88 14.80
C LEU A 26 12.04 7.75 15.62
N VAL A 27 12.18 7.93 16.94
CA VAL A 27 12.79 6.91 17.81
C VAL A 27 11.95 5.63 17.82
N LEU A 28 10.63 5.74 17.91
CA LEU A 28 9.72 4.59 17.87
C LEU A 28 9.79 3.88 16.53
N MET A 29 9.73 4.61 15.42
CA MET A 29 9.81 4.06 14.07
C MET A 29 11.15 3.33 13.85
N MET A 30 12.27 3.93 14.25
CA MET A 30 13.59 3.29 14.16
C MET A 30 13.69 2.04 15.03
N SER A 31 13.08 2.05 16.21
CA SER A 31 13.06 0.90 17.12
C SER A 31 12.25 -0.25 16.55
N LEU A 32 11.04 0.02 16.04
CA LEU A 32 10.17 -0.99 15.43
C LEU A 32 10.79 -1.55 14.14
N PHE A 33 11.40 -0.71 13.32
CA PHE A 33 12.15 -1.15 12.13
C PHE A 33 13.32 -2.07 12.50
N ALA A 34 14.04 -1.74 13.58
CA ALA A 34 15.10 -2.60 14.08
C ALA A 34 14.55 -3.95 14.58
N LEU A 35 13.45 -3.96 15.33
CA LEU A 35 12.81 -5.19 15.81
C LEU A 35 12.36 -6.10 14.66
N GLU A 36 11.73 -5.54 13.62
CA GLU A 36 11.35 -6.31 12.42
C GLU A 36 12.60 -6.92 11.76
N ARG A 37 13.72 -6.19 11.71
CA ARG A 37 14.98 -6.71 11.14
C ARG A 37 15.56 -7.89 11.94
N PHE A 38 15.25 -7.97 13.23
CA PHE A 38 15.61 -9.09 14.12
C PHE A 38 14.60 -10.26 14.09
N GLY A 39 13.62 -10.23 13.18
CA GLY A 39 12.67 -11.33 12.97
C GLY A 39 11.38 -11.21 13.77
N PHE A 40 11.07 -10.03 14.32
CA PHE A 40 9.77 -9.79 14.93
C PHE A 40 8.72 -9.54 13.82
N GLU A 41 8.01 -10.60 13.43
CA GLU A 41 6.89 -10.51 12.51
C GLU A 41 5.63 -10.06 13.27
N GLY A 42 5.21 -8.83 13.04
CA GLY A 42 3.97 -8.29 13.60
C GLY A 42 2.73 -8.65 12.78
N GLY A 43 1.56 -8.57 13.41
CA GLY A 43 0.28 -8.63 12.70
C GLY A 43 -0.01 -7.37 11.85
N PRO A 44 -1.12 -7.34 11.10
CA PRO A 44 -1.48 -6.24 10.19
C PRO A 44 -1.50 -4.87 10.88
N TYR A 45 -1.91 -4.81 12.15
CA TYR A 45 -1.93 -3.58 12.94
C TYR A 45 -0.54 -3.02 13.24
N LEU A 46 0.49 -3.88 13.41
CA LEU A 46 1.85 -3.41 13.63
C LEU A 46 2.41 -2.76 12.37
N GLY A 47 2.09 -3.31 11.20
CA GLY A 47 2.42 -2.71 9.91
C GLY A 47 1.78 -1.34 9.73
N ILE A 48 0.48 -1.21 10.04
CA ILE A 48 -0.25 0.07 10.00
C ILE A 48 0.38 1.10 10.95
N LEU A 49 0.68 0.69 12.19
CA LEU A 49 1.29 1.58 13.18
C LEU A 49 2.65 2.07 12.71
N THR A 50 3.52 1.15 12.29
CA THR A 50 4.93 1.41 11.96
C THR A 50 5.08 2.21 10.68
N TYR A 51 4.29 1.88 9.65
CA TYR A 51 4.51 2.39 8.30
C TYR A 51 3.49 3.41 7.80
N LEU A 52 2.38 3.61 8.53
CA LEU A 52 1.43 4.70 8.25
C LEU A 52 1.41 5.71 9.40
N ILE A 53 1.03 5.27 10.60
CA ILE A 53 0.70 6.19 11.71
C ILE A 53 1.93 6.95 12.19
N LEU A 54 3.03 6.26 12.49
CA LEU A 54 4.26 6.91 12.97
C LEU A 54 4.87 7.88 11.95
N PRO A 55 4.99 7.54 10.65
CA PRO A 55 5.41 8.49 9.62
C PRO A 55 4.50 9.72 9.52
N MET A 56 3.17 9.55 9.60
CA MET A 56 2.24 10.69 9.60
C MET A 56 2.47 11.61 10.81
N ILE A 57 2.61 11.06 12.02
CA ILE A 57 2.91 11.84 13.23
C ILE A 57 4.26 12.56 13.08
N PHE A 58 5.26 11.87 12.52
CA PHE A 58 6.58 12.44 12.28
C PHE A 58 6.52 13.66 11.36
N VAL A 59 5.83 13.55 10.21
CA VAL A 59 5.64 14.64 9.24
C VAL A 59 4.84 15.79 9.85
N VAL A 60 3.75 15.50 10.56
CA VAL A 60 2.96 16.53 11.27
C VAL A 60 3.85 17.27 12.28
N GLY A 61 4.66 16.55 13.06
CA GLY A 61 5.63 17.16 13.97
C GLY A 61 6.62 18.08 13.25
N LEU A 62 7.15 17.65 12.10
CA LEU A 62 8.09 18.43 11.30
C LEU A 62 7.45 19.71 10.74
N ILE A 63 6.16 19.67 10.40
CA ILE A 63 5.38 20.82 9.93
C ILE A 63 5.06 21.79 11.08
N LEU A 64 4.79 21.27 12.29
CA LEU A 64 4.50 22.09 13.46
C LEU A 64 5.71 22.94 13.93
N ILE A 65 6.94 22.48 13.69
CA ILE A 65 8.16 23.23 14.04
C ILE A 65 8.23 24.60 13.35
N PRO A 66 8.23 24.71 12.00
CA PRO A 66 8.27 26.00 11.32
C PRO A 66 7.01 26.83 11.58
N ILE A 67 5.82 26.21 11.67
CA ILE A 67 4.58 26.93 12.02
C ILE A 67 4.72 27.58 13.39
N GLY A 68 5.15 26.82 14.40
CA GLY A 68 5.36 27.31 15.76
C GLY A 68 6.39 28.43 15.83
N ALA A 69 7.48 28.32 15.06
CA ALA A 69 8.50 29.36 14.98
C ALA A 69 7.99 30.66 14.34
N VAL A 70 7.23 30.57 13.24
CA VAL A 70 6.64 31.74 12.55
C VAL A 70 5.59 32.43 13.42
N LEU A 71 4.69 31.67 14.04
CA LEU A 71 3.66 32.22 14.92
C LEU A 71 4.26 32.91 16.15
N TRP A 72 5.30 32.33 16.74
CA TRP A 72 6.02 32.93 17.86
C TRP A 72 6.70 34.25 17.47
N ARG A 73 7.39 34.29 16.32
CA ARG A 73 8.01 35.52 15.81
C ARG A 73 6.98 36.60 15.50
N ARG A 74 5.87 36.26 14.85
CA ARG A 74 4.75 37.19 14.60
C ARG A 74 4.18 37.75 15.91
N LYS A 75 4.05 36.92 16.95
CA LYS A 75 3.57 37.35 18.27
C LYS A 75 4.56 38.29 18.95
N MET A 76 5.87 38.04 18.85
CA MET A 76 6.90 38.91 19.44
C MET A 76 7.01 40.25 18.70
N ALA A 77 6.88 40.26 17.36
CA ALA A 77 6.90 41.48 16.55
C ALA A 77 5.71 42.43 16.82
N ARG A 78 4.59 41.91 17.36
CA ARG A 78 3.41 42.69 17.74
C ARG A 78 3.46 43.26 19.17
N ARG A 79 4.51 42.97 19.96
CA ARG A 79 4.65 43.50 21.33
C ARG A 79 5.22 44.92 21.32
N PRO A 80 4.72 45.85 22.15
CA PRO A 80 5.30 47.19 22.26
C PRO A 80 6.75 47.09 22.73
N GLY A 81 7.70 47.68 21.99
CA GLY A 81 9.14 47.56 22.24
C GLY A 81 9.84 46.37 21.54
N GLY A 82 9.16 45.67 20.62
CA GLY A 82 9.78 44.62 19.83
C GLY A 82 10.87 45.17 18.91
N GLU A 83 12.14 44.93 19.24
CA GLU A 83 13.28 45.19 18.37
C GLU A 83 13.00 44.69 16.95
N THR A 84 13.43 45.47 15.95
CA THR A 84 13.39 45.25 14.50
C THR A 84 14.19 44.02 14.07
N THR A 85 13.89 42.88 14.68
CA THR A 85 14.50 41.60 14.39
C THR A 85 14.03 41.19 13.01
N GLN A 86 14.96 41.16 12.05
CA GLN A 86 14.75 40.73 10.67
C GLN A 86 13.79 39.52 10.64
N MET A 87 12.66 39.70 9.95
CA MET A 87 11.55 38.75 9.98
C MET A 87 11.93 37.40 9.34
N MET A 88 12.87 37.42 8.38
CA MET A 88 13.39 36.24 7.69
C MET A 88 14.90 36.09 7.91
N PRO A 89 15.42 34.85 7.98
CA PRO A 89 16.86 34.60 8.06
C PRO A 89 17.54 35.09 6.77
N VAL A 90 18.65 35.82 6.91
CA VAL A 90 19.53 36.17 5.78
C VAL A 90 20.50 35.01 5.56
N PHE A 91 20.41 34.36 4.40
CA PHE A 91 21.31 33.28 4.03
C PHE A 91 22.60 33.86 3.42
N ASP A 92 23.56 34.20 4.28
CA ASP A 92 24.91 34.60 3.84
C ASP A 92 25.87 33.41 3.92
N LEU A 93 26.16 32.81 2.76
CA LEU A 93 27.04 31.64 2.62
C LEU A 93 28.53 31.96 2.78
N ASN A 94 28.90 33.25 2.77
CA ASN A 94 30.29 33.68 3.01
C ASN A 94 30.68 33.53 4.48
N VAL A 95 29.70 33.47 5.39
CA VAL A 95 29.95 33.27 6.81
C VAL A 95 30.10 31.77 7.12
N PRO A 96 31.24 31.32 7.68
CA PRO A 96 31.49 29.90 7.97
C PRO A 96 30.43 29.25 8.86
N LYS A 97 29.86 30.01 9.81
CA LYS A 97 28.79 29.53 10.69
C LYS A 97 27.50 29.23 9.92
N THR A 98 27.11 30.08 8.96
CA THR A 98 25.92 29.86 8.12
C THR A 98 26.13 28.65 7.21
N ARG A 99 27.32 28.51 6.62
CA ARG A 99 27.69 27.36 5.78
C ARG A 99 27.61 26.03 6.54
N ASN A 100 28.21 25.95 7.73
CA ASN A 100 28.19 24.72 8.54
C ASN A 100 26.75 24.34 8.95
N TRP A 101 25.90 25.31 9.27
CA TRP A 101 24.49 25.06 9.57
C TRP A 101 23.68 24.63 8.37
N LEU A 102 23.92 25.24 7.20
CA LEU A 102 23.31 24.80 5.95
C LEU A 102 23.65 23.34 5.67
N LEU A 103 24.92 22.95 5.87
CA LEU A 103 25.36 21.56 5.69
C LEU A 103 24.69 20.60 6.68
N ILE A 104 24.59 20.96 7.97
CA ILE A 104 23.87 20.15 8.96
C ILE A 104 22.38 20.01 8.61
N PHE A 105 21.74 21.12 8.24
CA PHE A 105 20.34 21.12 7.82
C PHE A 105 20.13 20.22 6.60
N LEU A 106 20.97 20.36 5.57
CA LEU A 106 20.91 19.54 4.37
C LEU A 106 21.13 18.06 4.69
N ALA A 107 22.11 17.73 5.53
CA ALA A 107 22.37 16.37 5.97
C ALA A 107 21.17 15.77 6.73
N ALA A 108 20.56 16.53 7.64
CA ALA A 108 19.36 16.13 8.36
C ALA A 108 18.15 15.96 7.43
N THR A 109 17.99 16.84 6.43
CA THR A 109 16.94 16.72 5.42
C THR A 109 17.11 15.46 4.58
N ILE A 110 18.33 15.18 4.09
CA ILE A 110 18.63 13.95 3.34
C ILE A 110 18.33 12.72 4.19
N PHE A 111 18.77 12.72 5.46
CA PHE A 111 18.48 11.62 6.39
C PHE A 111 16.97 11.38 6.57
N ASN A 112 16.19 12.45 6.78
CA ASN A 112 14.73 12.35 6.89
C ASN A 112 14.08 11.85 5.60
N ILE A 113 14.56 12.29 4.43
CA ILE A 113 14.07 11.80 3.14
C ILE A 113 14.30 10.29 3.04
N VAL A 114 15.50 9.80 3.34
CA VAL A 114 15.82 8.37 3.27
C VAL A 114 14.89 7.56 4.17
N ILE A 115 14.70 7.99 5.41
CA ILE A 115 13.81 7.29 6.36
C ILE A 115 12.36 7.31 5.89
N LEU A 116 11.85 8.47 5.47
CA LEU A 116 10.48 8.60 4.99
C LEU A 116 10.24 7.79 3.72
N SER A 117 11.20 7.75 2.80
CA SER A 117 11.13 6.93 1.59
C SER A 117 11.06 5.44 1.94
N ALA A 118 11.91 4.97 2.87
CA ALA A 118 11.88 3.58 3.32
C ALA A 118 10.56 3.23 4.02
N ALA A 119 10.09 4.09 4.93
CA ALA A 119 8.81 3.90 5.63
C ALA A 119 7.63 3.91 4.66
N THR A 120 7.61 4.82 3.68
CA THR A 120 6.56 4.90 2.66
C THR A 120 6.54 3.65 1.79
N TYR A 121 7.71 3.18 1.34
CA TYR A 121 7.83 1.97 0.54
C TYR A 121 7.27 0.74 1.28
N LYS A 122 7.70 0.56 2.54
CA LYS A 122 7.17 -0.52 3.40
C LYS A 122 5.69 -0.35 3.69
N GLY A 123 5.21 0.88 3.85
CA GLY A 123 3.79 1.17 4.05
C GLY A 123 2.94 0.76 2.85
N VAL A 124 3.43 1.01 1.63
CA VAL A 124 2.79 0.53 0.41
C VAL A 124 2.78 -1.00 0.36
N GLU A 125 3.92 -1.64 0.62
CA GLU A 125 4.02 -3.11 0.63
C GLU A 125 3.04 -3.76 1.61
N VAL A 126 2.89 -3.18 2.81
CA VAL A 126 1.94 -3.63 3.83
C VAL A 126 0.50 -3.41 3.36
N MET A 127 0.16 -2.23 2.85
CA MET A 127 -1.20 -1.92 2.38
C MET A 127 -1.63 -2.77 1.16
N GLU A 128 -0.70 -3.46 0.52
CA GLU A 128 -0.94 -4.31 -0.65
C GLU A 128 -0.87 -5.80 -0.31
N SER A 129 -0.64 -6.16 0.96
CA SER A 129 -0.62 -7.54 1.41
C SER A 129 -2.01 -8.14 1.61
N THR A 130 -2.09 -9.46 1.50
CA THR A 130 -3.31 -10.24 1.80
C THR A 130 -3.77 -10.06 3.24
N GLU A 131 -2.84 -9.92 4.18
CA GLU A 131 -3.11 -9.74 5.59
C GLU A 131 -3.75 -8.39 5.85
N PHE A 132 -3.24 -7.31 5.24
CA PHE A 132 -3.86 -6.00 5.39
C PHE A 132 -5.26 -5.97 4.79
N CYS A 133 -5.40 -6.40 3.52
CA CYS A 133 -6.70 -6.36 2.83
C CYS A 133 -7.75 -7.27 3.47
N GLY A 134 -7.36 -8.45 3.98
CA GLY A 134 -8.29 -9.43 4.54
C GLY A 134 -8.56 -9.29 6.03
N MET A 135 -7.53 -8.91 6.82
CA MET A 135 -7.58 -9.02 8.28
C MET A 135 -7.66 -7.67 9.01
N ALA A 136 -7.28 -6.55 8.37
CA ALA A 136 -7.36 -5.24 9.02
C ALA A 136 -8.81 -4.81 9.26
N CYS A 137 -9.70 -5.05 8.30
CA CYS A 137 -11.13 -4.79 8.38
C CYS A 137 -11.92 -6.10 8.40
N HIS A 138 -11.57 -7.01 9.32
CA HIS A 138 -12.09 -8.38 9.33
C HIS A 138 -13.61 -8.47 9.21
N SER A 139 -14.38 -7.62 9.88
CA SER A 139 -15.85 -7.72 9.90
C SER A 139 -16.51 -7.61 8.52
N VAL A 140 -15.93 -6.80 7.62
CA VAL A 140 -16.45 -6.59 6.26
C VAL A 140 -15.67 -7.38 5.21
N MET A 141 -14.42 -7.76 5.49
CA MET A 141 -13.53 -8.46 4.56
C MET A 141 -13.43 -9.97 4.78
N GLU A 142 -13.91 -10.51 5.90
CA GLU A 142 -13.86 -11.95 6.22
C GLU A 142 -14.38 -12.86 5.08
N PRO A 143 -15.53 -12.56 4.43
CA PRO A 143 -16.03 -13.41 3.35
C PRO A 143 -15.08 -13.47 2.16
N GLU A 144 -14.54 -12.33 1.74
CA GLU A 144 -13.60 -12.22 0.61
C GLU A 144 -12.25 -12.86 0.95
N HIS A 145 -11.76 -12.65 2.18
CA HIS A 145 -10.53 -13.30 2.64
C HIS A 145 -10.65 -14.82 2.66
N THR A 146 -11.78 -15.34 3.18
CA THR A 146 -12.06 -16.78 3.20
C THR A 146 -12.17 -17.35 1.79
N ALA A 147 -12.84 -16.64 0.88
CA ALA A 147 -12.97 -17.05 -0.51
C ALA A 147 -11.61 -17.07 -1.23
N HIS A 148 -10.78 -16.03 -1.03
CA HIS A 148 -9.43 -15.95 -1.58
C HIS A 148 -8.56 -17.13 -1.14
N GLN A 149 -8.53 -17.43 0.17
CA GLN A 149 -7.74 -18.54 0.71
C GLN A 149 -8.13 -19.91 0.13
N ARG A 150 -9.41 -20.09 -0.25
CA ARG A 150 -9.92 -21.34 -0.84
C ARG A 150 -9.88 -21.35 -2.36
N SER A 151 -9.38 -20.30 -2.99
CA SER A 151 -9.34 -20.16 -4.45
C SER A 151 -8.04 -20.70 -5.07
N ALA A 152 -8.04 -20.83 -6.41
CA ALA A 152 -6.83 -21.12 -7.17
C ALA A 152 -5.78 -19.98 -7.14
N HIS A 153 -6.14 -18.81 -6.62
CA HIS A 153 -5.29 -17.62 -6.52
C HIS A 153 -4.88 -17.29 -5.08
N SER A 154 -5.03 -18.23 -4.14
CA SER A 154 -4.71 -18.05 -2.72
C SER A 154 -3.27 -17.66 -2.40
N ARG A 155 -2.36 -17.85 -3.37
CA ARG A 155 -0.94 -17.46 -3.26
C ARG A 155 -0.59 -16.12 -3.91
N LEU A 156 -1.56 -15.46 -4.54
CA LEU A 156 -1.39 -14.12 -5.12
C LEU A 156 -1.90 -13.06 -4.13
N LYS A 157 -1.30 -11.87 -4.16
CA LYS A 157 -1.77 -10.76 -3.32
C LYS A 157 -3.11 -10.24 -3.85
N CYS A 158 -3.94 -9.69 -2.96
CA CYS A 158 -5.16 -9.00 -3.38
C CYS A 158 -4.85 -7.87 -4.39
N ALA A 159 -3.76 -7.14 -4.15
CA ALA A 159 -3.31 -6.03 -4.98
C ALA A 159 -2.92 -6.42 -6.41
N ASP A 160 -2.47 -7.66 -6.63
CA ASP A 160 -2.06 -8.15 -7.96
C ASP A 160 -3.24 -8.13 -8.95
N CYS A 161 -4.47 -8.31 -8.44
CA CYS A 161 -5.69 -8.24 -9.23
C CYS A 161 -6.44 -6.90 -9.06
N HIS A 162 -6.49 -6.35 -7.84
CA HIS A 162 -7.40 -5.23 -7.51
C HIS A 162 -6.79 -3.83 -7.60
N ILE A 163 -5.45 -3.70 -7.59
CA ILE A 163 -4.76 -2.40 -7.71
C ILE A 163 -4.08 -2.35 -9.07
N GLY A 164 -3.32 -3.40 -9.40
CA GLY A 164 -2.58 -3.60 -10.65
C GLY A 164 -1.60 -2.48 -11.02
N PRO A 165 -0.87 -2.62 -12.15
CA PRO A 165 0.26 -1.74 -12.46
C PRO A 165 -0.17 -0.35 -12.90
N GLY A 166 0.73 0.62 -12.68
CA GLY A 166 0.59 2.00 -13.16
C GLY A 166 0.25 3.01 -12.06
N ALA A 167 0.73 4.25 -12.23
CA ALA A 167 0.57 5.32 -11.24
C ALA A 167 -0.90 5.73 -11.06
N ASP A 168 -1.69 5.78 -12.14
CA ASP A 168 -3.09 6.20 -12.08
C ASP A 168 -3.94 5.24 -11.24
N TRP A 169 -3.74 3.93 -11.46
CA TRP A 169 -4.43 2.88 -10.70
C TRP A 169 -3.98 2.82 -9.24
N PHE A 170 -2.67 3.01 -9.01
CA PHE A 170 -2.15 3.16 -7.67
C PHE A 170 -2.88 4.28 -6.92
N VAL A 171 -2.95 5.49 -7.50
CA VAL A 171 -3.62 6.64 -6.87
C VAL A 171 -5.12 6.38 -6.67
N LYS A 172 -5.81 5.90 -7.71
CA LYS A 172 -7.25 5.59 -7.62
C LYS A 172 -7.53 4.60 -6.49
N SER A 173 -6.77 3.52 -6.40
CA SER A 173 -6.94 2.51 -5.35
C SER A 173 -6.76 3.07 -3.94
N LYS A 174 -5.82 4.00 -3.72
CA LYS A 174 -5.59 4.58 -2.40
C LYS A 174 -6.69 5.58 -2.03
N LEU A 175 -7.24 6.33 -2.99
CA LEU A 175 -8.38 7.21 -2.77
C LEU A 175 -9.65 6.40 -2.45
N ASP A 176 -9.91 5.33 -3.22
CA ASP A 176 -11.03 4.43 -2.97
C ASP A 176 -10.89 3.73 -1.61
N GLY A 177 -9.68 3.27 -1.27
CA GLY A 177 -9.37 2.69 0.04
C GLY A 177 -9.56 3.68 1.20
N ALA A 178 -9.21 4.96 1.02
CA ALA A 178 -9.48 5.99 2.02
C ALA A 178 -10.99 6.18 2.24
N TRP A 179 -11.79 6.14 1.16
CA TRP A 179 -13.24 6.18 1.27
C TRP A 179 -13.81 4.92 1.93
N GLN A 180 -13.25 3.73 1.65
CA GLN A 180 -13.63 2.50 2.33
C GLN A 180 -13.36 2.57 3.83
N LEU A 181 -12.22 3.12 4.24
CA LEU A 181 -11.91 3.33 5.66
C LEU A 181 -12.95 4.24 6.33
N VAL A 182 -13.32 5.35 5.68
CA VAL A 182 -14.39 6.26 6.17
C VAL A 182 -15.72 5.51 6.24
N SER A 183 -16.05 4.73 5.21
CA SER A 183 -17.31 3.99 5.13
C SER A 183 -17.44 2.95 6.24
N VAL A 184 -16.37 2.22 6.54
CA VAL A 184 -16.34 1.26 7.65
C VAL A 184 -16.40 1.97 9.00
N ALA A 185 -15.65 3.07 9.17
CA ALA A 185 -15.61 3.80 10.43
C ALA A 185 -16.94 4.48 10.80
N LEU A 186 -17.72 4.90 9.80
CA LEU A 186 -18.98 5.63 9.97
C LEU A 186 -20.22 4.80 9.64
N ASP A 187 -20.08 3.49 9.39
CA ASP A 187 -21.16 2.58 8.98
C ASP A 187 -21.91 3.00 7.71
N LEU A 188 -21.20 3.60 6.74
CA LEU A 188 -21.76 4.14 5.50
C LEU A 188 -21.66 3.15 4.32
N TYR A 189 -21.97 1.87 4.55
CA TYR A 189 -21.93 0.84 3.50
C TYR A 189 -23.23 0.03 3.43
N PRO A 190 -23.65 -0.38 2.22
CA PRO A 190 -24.87 -1.15 2.02
C PRO A 190 -24.73 -2.59 2.55
N ARG A 191 -25.87 -3.19 2.91
CA ARG A 191 -25.98 -4.59 3.34
C ARG A 191 -27.09 -5.26 2.51
N PRO A 192 -26.79 -6.32 1.72
CA PRO A 192 -25.47 -6.95 1.53
C PRO A 192 -24.49 -6.03 0.79
N ILE A 193 -23.18 -6.24 1.02
CA ILE A 193 -22.13 -5.54 0.28
C ILE A 193 -22.20 -6.04 -1.18
N PRO A 194 -22.46 -5.15 -2.17
CA PRO A 194 -22.52 -5.56 -3.56
C PRO A 194 -21.13 -5.92 -4.07
N THR A 195 -21.07 -6.77 -5.09
CA THR A 195 -19.81 -7.00 -5.80
C THR A 195 -19.38 -5.67 -6.45
N PRO A 196 -18.17 -5.15 -6.15
CA PRO A 196 -17.72 -3.85 -6.66
C PRO A 196 -17.31 -3.91 -8.16
N LEU A 197 -17.78 -4.93 -8.87
CA LEU A 197 -17.38 -5.30 -10.23
C LEU A 197 -18.15 -4.49 -11.27
N HIS A 198 -18.20 -3.17 -11.10
CA HIS A 198 -18.71 -2.26 -12.14
C HIS A 198 -17.63 -1.92 -13.18
N ASP A 199 -16.35 -1.95 -12.75
CA ASP A 199 -15.17 -1.64 -13.58
C ASP A 199 -14.10 -2.72 -13.42
N LEU A 200 -14.37 -3.98 -13.77
CA LEU A 200 -13.27 -4.94 -13.87
C LEU A 200 -12.26 -4.41 -14.89
N ARG A 201 -11.00 -4.35 -14.48
CA ARG A 201 -9.88 -4.06 -15.38
C ARG A 201 -9.95 -5.00 -16.59
N PRO A 202 -9.51 -4.55 -17.78
CA PRO A 202 -9.36 -5.43 -18.93
C PRO A 202 -8.57 -6.68 -18.54
N ALA A 203 -9.02 -7.85 -19.00
CA ALA A 203 -8.37 -9.13 -18.69
C ALA A 203 -6.86 -9.12 -19.04
N ARG A 204 -6.48 -8.35 -20.07
CA ARG A 204 -5.09 -8.09 -20.49
C ARG A 204 -4.20 -7.59 -19.36
N ASP A 205 -4.75 -6.77 -18.47
CA ASP A 205 -4.00 -6.10 -17.41
C ASP A 205 -4.08 -6.82 -16.05
N THR A 206 -4.81 -7.94 -15.97
CA THR A 206 -5.00 -8.72 -14.73
C THR A 206 -4.77 -10.20 -15.00
N CYS A 207 -5.74 -10.87 -15.61
CA CYS A 207 -5.73 -12.31 -15.84
C CYS A 207 -4.60 -12.74 -16.78
N GLU A 208 -4.41 -12.03 -17.89
CA GLU A 208 -3.50 -12.43 -18.96
C GLU A 208 -2.01 -12.25 -18.62
N GLN A 209 -1.70 -11.59 -17.50
CA GLN A 209 -0.33 -11.55 -16.99
C GLN A 209 0.17 -12.96 -16.63
N CYS A 210 -0.75 -13.85 -16.22
CA CYS A 210 -0.45 -15.25 -15.90
C CYS A 210 -1.16 -16.26 -16.82
N HIS A 211 -2.32 -15.89 -17.38
CA HIS A 211 -3.14 -16.74 -18.25
C HIS A 211 -3.08 -16.29 -19.71
N TRP A 212 -2.06 -16.72 -20.46
CA TRP A 212 -1.90 -16.32 -21.86
C TRP A 212 -2.93 -16.96 -22.79
N PRO A 213 -3.80 -16.17 -23.46
CA PRO A 213 -4.81 -16.72 -24.38
C PRO A 213 -4.20 -17.46 -25.58
N THR A 214 -2.99 -17.07 -25.97
CA THR A 214 -2.24 -17.66 -27.08
C THR A 214 -1.57 -19.00 -26.74
N LYS A 215 -1.58 -19.42 -25.47
CA LYS A 215 -0.97 -20.68 -25.07
C LYS A 215 -1.92 -21.84 -25.38
N PHE A 216 -1.57 -22.64 -26.39
CA PHE A 216 -2.29 -23.88 -26.69
C PHE A 216 -2.01 -24.94 -25.63
N VAL A 217 -3.07 -25.45 -24.98
CA VAL A 217 -2.95 -26.46 -23.91
C VAL A 217 -3.12 -27.88 -24.47
N GLY A 218 -3.84 -28.04 -25.59
CA GLY A 218 -4.16 -29.34 -26.17
C GLY A 218 -5.21 -30.12 -25.37
N ASP A 219 -5.40 -31.40 -25.68
CA ASP A 219 -6.36 -32.23 -24.96
C ASP A 219 -5.71 -32.85 -23.72
N LYS A 220 -6.44 -32.85 -22.59
CA LYS A 220 -5.96 -33.39 -21.32
C LYS A 220 -6.64 -34.72 -21.02
N LEU A 221 -5.88 -35.81 -21.06
CA LEU A 221 -6.34 -37.14 -20.64
C LEU A 221 -6.10 -37.32 -19.13
N SER A 222 -7.15 -37.67 -18.39
CA SER A 222 -7.08 -38.07 -16.98
C SER A 222 -7.55 -39.51 -16.87
N VAL A 223 -6.65 -40.40 -16.49
CA VAL A 223 -6.97 -41.80 -16.18
C VAL A 223 -7.07 -41.94 -14.67
N ARG A 224 -8.25 -42.31 -14.19
CA ARG A 224 -8.52 -42.52 -12.77
C ARG A 224 -8.81 -43.99 -12.54
N LYS A 225 -8.00 -44.62 -11.69
CA LYS A 225 -8.26 -45.96 -11.19
C LYS A 225 -9.09 -45.83 -9.92
N SER A 226 -10.20 -46.55 -9.88
CA SER A 226 -11.01 -46.75 -8.68
C SER A 226 -11.15 -48.25 -8.45
N TYR A 227 -11.56 -48.66 -7.27
CA TYR A 227 -11.78 -50.07 -6.96
C TYR A 227 -13.23 -50.26 -6.52
N LYS A 228 -13.81 -51.41 -6.86
CA LYS A 228 -15.14 -51.76 -6.34
C LYS A 228 -15.04 -52.15 -4.87
N GLU A 229 -16.12 -51.95 -4.16
CA GLU A 229 -16.33 -52.46 -2.81
C GLU A 229 -16.72 -53.96 -2.85
N ASP A 230 -15.90 -54.79 -3.50
CA ASP A 230 -16.04 -56.25 -3.54
C ASP A 230 -14.82 -56.94 -2.88
N GLU A 231 -15.00 -58.17 -2.42
CA GLU A 231 -13.93 -58.93 -1.73
C GLU A 231 -12.69 -59.12 -2.62
N ALA A 232 -12.88 -59.16 -3.94
CA ALA A 232 -11.81 -59.25 -4.93
C ALA A 232 -11.09 -57.92 -5.20
N ASN A 233 -11.59 -56.80 -4.65
CA ASN A 233 -11.11 -55.43 -4.86
C ASN A 233 -10.87 -55.13 -6.35
N THR A 234 -11.91 -55.32 -7.16
CA THR A 234 -11.83 -55.27 -8.63
C THR A 234 -11.45 -53.86 -9.10
N GLU A 235 -10.37 -53.73 -9.87
CA GLU A 235 -9.94 -52.46 -10.45
C GLU A 235 -10.90 -51.99 -11.56
N LEU A 236 -11.33 -50.73 -11.46
CA LEU A 236 -12.09 -49.99 -12.45
C LEU A 236 -11.23 -48.85 -12.99
N THR A 237 -11.10 -48.76 -14.31
CA THR A 237 -10.38 -47.65 -14.96
C THR A 237 -11.35 -46.72 -15.66
N THR A 238 -11.37 -45.46 -15.26
CA THR A 238 -12.11 -44.39 -15.94
C THR A 238 -11.13 -43.48 -16.68
N ALA A 239 -11.25 -43.40 -18.01
CA ALA A 239 -10.48 -42.48 -18.84
C ALA A 239 -11.36 -41.28 -19.24
N LEU A 240 -10.98 -40.09 -18.78
CA LEU A 240 -11.64 -38.82 -19.12
C LEU A 240 -10.73 -37.99 -20.02
N LEU A 241 -11.19 -37.69 -21.24
CA LEU A 241 -10.48 -36.78 -22.15
C LEU A 241 -11.19 -35.42 -22.14
N LEU A 242 -10.52 -34.40 -21.58
CA LEU A 242 -10.99 -33.02 -21.64
C LEU A 242 -10.38 -32.33 -22.86
N ARG A 243 -11.24 -31.91 -23.79
CA ARG A 243 -10.84 -31.13 -24.96
C ARG A 243 -10.59 -29.67 -24.60
N VAL A 244 -9.44 -29.38 -23.99
CA VAL A 244 -9.11 -28.03 -23.51
C VAL A 244 -8.90 -27.10 -24.70
N GLY A 245 -8.07 -27.52 -25.67
CA GLY A 245 -7.81 -26.77 -26.90
C GLY A 245 -7.15 -25.40 -26.65
N GLY A 246 -7.56 -24.39 -27.42
CA GLY A 246 -7.01 -23.03 -27.42
C GLY A 246 -6.79 -22.49 -28.84
N ALA A 247 -6.20 -21.30 -28.94
CA ALA A 247 -5.78 -20.72 -30.21
C ALA A 247 -4.55 -21.50 -30.76
N GLY A 248 -4.63 -21.97 -32.00
CA GLY A 248 -3.58 -22.76 -32.67
C GLY A 248 -3.60 -22.55 -34.18
N GLY A 249 -2.49 -22.85 -34.87
CA GLY A 249 -2.15 -22.33 -36.21
C GLY A 249 -3.24 -22.30 -37.31
N LEU A 250 -4.19 -23.26 -37.35
CA LEU A 250 -5.26 -23.32 -38.35
C LEU A 250 -6.65 -22.87 -37.82
N GLY A 251 -6.76 -22.54 -36.54
CA GLY A 251 -8.01 -22.11 -35.90
C GLY A 251 -8.08 -22.45 -34.41
N SER A 252 -9.03 -21.82 -33.73
CA SER A 252 -9.35 -22.05 -32.32
C SER A 252 -10.20 -23.32 -32.13
N SER A 253 -9.87 -24.17 -31.17
CA SER A 253 -10.61 -25.41 -30.89
C SER A 253 -10.74 -25.72 -29.39
N GLY A 254 -11.52 -26.75 -29.05
CA GLY A 254 -11.76 -27.15 -27.66
C GLY A 254 -12.64 -26.16 -26.89
N ILE A 255 -12.68 -26.25 -25.56
CA ILE A 255 -13.47 -25.33 -24.72
C ILE A 255 -12.88 -23.91 -24.67
N HIS A 256 -11.57 -23.75 -24.88
CA HIS A 256 -10.90 -22.44 -24.89
C HIS A 256 -10.93 -21.72 -26.25
N TRP A 257 -11.76 -22.16 -27.20
CA TRP A 257 -11.86 -21.48 -28.50
C TRP A 257 -12.23 -19.99 -28.36
N HIS A 258 -13.02 -19.66 -27.33
CA HIS A 258 -13.58 -18.33 -27.10
C HIS A 258 -12.58 -17.29 -26.57
N VAL A 259 -11.36 -17.71 -26.19
CA VAL A 259 -10.30 -16.77 -25.78
C VAL A 259 -9.40 -16.36 -26.95
N ASP A 260 -9.65 -16.86 -28.16
CA ASP A 260 -8.92 -16.43 -29.35
C ASP A 260 -9.20 -14.94 -29.64
N PRO A 261 -8.18 -14.08 -29.75
CA PRO A 261 -8.36 -12.66 -30.05
C PRO A 261 -9.10 -12.37 -31.36
N ASN A 262 -9.15 -13.34 -32.29
CA ASN A 262 -9.87 -13.23 -33.55
C ASN A 262 -11.36 -13.59 -33.43
N VAL A 263 -11.80 -14.07 -32.28
CA VAL A 263 -13.19 -14.45 -32.02
C VAL A 263 -13.92 -13.29 -31.34
N ALA A 264 -14.95 -12.76 -32.00
CA ALA A 264 -15.82 -11.72 -31.44
C ALA A 264 -17.09 -12.34 -30.84
N ILE A 265 -17.24 -12.26 -29.52
CA ILE A 265 -18.44 -12.72 -28.81
C ILE A 265 -19.40 -11.55 -28.64
N ARG A 266 -20.67 -11.74 -29.02
CA ARG A 266 -21.74 -10.77 -28.79
C ARG A 266 -22.81 -11.41 -27.93
N TYR A 267 -23.14 -10.77 -26.81
CA TYR A 267 -24.27 -11.18 -25.98
C TYR A 267 -25.56 -10.60 -26.57
N ARG A 268 -26.63 -11.37 -26.50
CA ARG A 268 -27.96 -10.90 -26.93
C ARG A 268 -28.47 -9.95 -25.85
N SER A 269 -28.70 -8.69 -26.23
CA SER A 269 -29.36 -7.67 -25.40
C SER A 269 -30.82 -8.01 -25.19
#